data_AF-A0A1W9MS10-F1
#
_entry.id   AF-A0A1W9MS10-F1
#
_cell.length_a   1.000
_cell.length_b   1.000
_cell.length_c   1.000
_cell.angle_alpha   90.00
_cell.angle_beta   90.00
_cell.angle_gamma   90.00
#
_symmetry.space_group_name_H-M   'P 1'
#
loop_
_entity.id
_entity.type
_entity.pdbx_description
1 polymer ?
#
loop_
_entity_poly.entity_id
_entity_poly.type
_entity_poly.pdbx_seq_one_letter_code
_entity_poly.pdbx_strand_id
1 'polypeptide(L)'
;MTTIQKIRQKIIEREYYLSSHAEEEMADDKLEREDIEHSVLQGKIEKKLTEDIRGTRYRIEGFSEDGRPIHVVCRFKEDACLIIITVYAL
;
A
#
# COMPACT_ATOMS: atom_id res chain seq x y z
N MET A 1 11.62 -12.66 -8.98
CA MET A 1 11.22 -11.58 -8.05
C MET A 1 9.75 -11.77 -7.70
N THR A 2 9.42 -11.93 -6.41
CA THR A 2 8.03 -12.11 -5.91
C THR A 2 7.23 -10.81 -6.06
N THR A 3 5.90 -10.88 -5.99
CA THR A 3 5.06 -9.67 -6.09
C THR A 3 5.39 -8.65 -5.00
N ILE A 4 5.55 -9.08 -3.75
CA ILE A 4 5.91 -8.17 -2.65
C ILE A 4 7.27 -7.50 -2.88
N GLN A 5 8.24 -8.21 -3.46
CA GLN A 5 9.53 -7.61 -3.83
C GLN A 5 9.36 -6.51 -4.88
N LYS A 6 8.48 -6.69 -5.88
CA LYS A 6 8.18 -5.64 -6.87
C LYS A 6 7.51 -4.42 -6.25
N ILE A 7 6.57 -4.64 -5.33
CA ILE A 7 5.89 -3.55 -4.61
C ILE A 7 6.90 -2.77 -3.77
N ARG A 8 7.74 -3.48 -2.99
CA ARG A 8 8.79 -2.85 -2.19
C ARG A 8 9.78 -2.07 -3.03
N GLN A 9 10.15 -2.56 -4.22
CA GLN A 9 11.01 -1.82 -5.14
C GLN A 9 10.38 -0.47 -5.53
N LYS A 10 9.09 -0.45 -5.88
CA LYS A 10 8.37 0.80 -6.21
C LYS A 10 8.28 1.76 -5.02
N ILE A 11 8.14 1.25 -3.80
CA ILE A 11 8.20 2.09 -2.59
C ILE A 11 9.59 2.71 -2.42
N ILE A 12 10.66 1.91 -2.52
CA ILE A 12 12.06 2.38 -2.38
C ILE A 12 12.40 3.43 -3.42
N GLU A 13 11.95 3.23 -4.67
CA GLU A 13 12.17 4.16 -5.78
C GLU A 13 11.25 5.39 -5.73
N ARG A 14 10.30 5.44 -4.78
CA ARG A 14 9.22 6.45 -4.70
C ARG A 14 8.38 6.53 -5.97
N GLU A 15 8.29 5.43 -6.70
CA GLU A 15 7.50 5.27 -7.92
C GLU A 15 6.08 4.79 -7.61
N TYR A 16 5.38 5.55 -6.77
CA TYR A 16 4.01 5.26 -6.40
C TYR A 16 3.19 6.54 -6.21
N TYR A 17 1.88 6.41 -6.41
CA TYR A 17 0.91 7.48 -6.22
C TYR A 17 -0.06 7.13 -5.10
N LEU A 18 -0.44 8.14 -4.32
CA LEU A 18 -1.58 8.06 -3.41
C LEU A 18 -2.84 8.45 -4.20
N SER A 19 -3.91 7.70 -4.00
CA SER A 19 -5.23 8.14 -4.48
C SER A 19 -5.81 9.17 -3.50
N SER A 20 -6.73 10.03 -3.96
CA SER A 20 -7.41 10.99 -3.07
C SER A 20 -8.09 10.31 -1.88
N HIS A 21 -8.67 9.12 -2.11
CA HIS A 21 -9.26 8.34 -1.03
C HIS A 21 -8.22 7.83 -0.02
N ALA A 22 -6.99 7.51 -0.47
CA ALA A 22 -5.92 7.15 0.47
C ALA A 22 -5.50 8.36 1.32
N GLU A 23 -5.41 9.55 0.72
CA GLU A 23 -5.06 10.78 1.44
C GLU A 23 -6.13 11.16 2.48
N GLU A 24 -7.41 10.99 2.16
CA GLU A 24 -8.52 11.21 3.10
C GLU A 24 -8.45 10.25 4.30
N GLU A 25 -8.33 8.94 4.06
CA GLU A 25 -8.26 7.93 5.14
C GLU A 25 -7.00 8.10 6.00
N MET A 26 -5.86 8.45 5.38
CA MET A 26 -4.64 8.76 6.11
C MET A 26 -4.82 9.96 7.06
N ALA A 27 -5.49 11.01 6.61
CA ALA A 27 -5.76 12.18 7.44
C ALA A 27 -6.67 11.83 8.63
N ASP A 28 -7.72 11.04 8.40
CA ASP A 28 -8.65 10.60 9.43
C ASP A 28 -7.96 9.71 10.49
N ASP A 29 -7.09 8.80 10.05
CA ASP A 29 -6.35 7.87 10.92
C ASP A 29 -5.02 8.41 11.44
N LYS A 30 -4.66 9.65 11.10
CA LYS A 30 -3.37 10.28 11.45
C LYS A 30 -2.18 9.41 11.02
N LEU A 31 -2.19 8.99 9.77
CA LEU A 31 -1.12 8.26 9.12
C LEU A 31 -0.38 9.18 8.17
N GLU A 32 0.94 9.05 8.16
CA GLU A 32 1.82 9.77 7.27
C GLU A 32 2.33 8.84 6.16
N ARG A 33 2.99 9.42 5.15
CA ARG A 33 3.52 8.63 4.04
C ARG A 33 4.54 7.61 4.50
N GLU A 34 5.35 7.97 5.49
CA GLU A 34 6.37 7.15 6.13
C GLU A 34 5.75 5.88 6.75
N ASP A 35 4.53 5.95 7.28
CA ASP A 35 3.82 4.78 7.82
C ASP A 35 3.51 3.75 6.72
N ILE A 36 3.14 4.22 5.53
CA ILE A 36 2.91 3.36 4.37
C ILE A 36 4.22 2.69 3.96
N GLU A 37 5.29 3.48 3.83
CA GLU A 37 6.59 2.99 3.42
C GLU A 37 7.12 1.93 4.40
N HIS A 38 7.08 2.24 5.71
CA HIS A 38 7.47 1.32 6.77
C HIS A 38 6.65 0.02 6.74
N SER A 39 5.32 0.15 6.67
CA SER A 39 4.40 -0.98 6.64
C SER A 39 4.63 -1.88 5.42
N VAL A 40 4.85 -1.32 4.23
CA VAL A 40 5.07 -2.12 3.02
C VAL A 40 6.45 -2.78 2.99
N LEU A 41 7.48 -2.10 3.49
CA LEU A 41 8.84 -2.62 3.51
C LEU A 41 9.01 -3.79 4.48
N GLN A 42 8.35 -3.76 5.63
CA GLN A 42 8.45 -4.81 6.65
C GLN A 42 7.29 -5.81 6.64
N GLY A 43 6.12 -5.40 6.11
CA GLY A 43 4.89 -6.19 6.12
C GLY A 43 4.85 -7.31 5.09
N LYS A 44 3.69 -7.98 5.02
CA LYS A 44 3.43 -9.13 4.15
C LYS A 44 2.14 -8.92 3.37
N ILE A 45 2.05 -9.51 2.17
CA ILE A 45 0.77 -9.57 1.45
C ILE A 45 -0.13 -10.52 2.23
N GLU A 46 -1.18 -9.98 2.83
CA GLU A 46 -2.18 -10.76 3.56
C GLU A 46 -3.27 -11.27 2.59
N LYS A 47 -3.64 -10.48 1.57
CA LYS A 47 -4.65 -10.90 0.59
C LYS A 47 -4.37 -10.41 -0.82
N LYS A 48 -4.68 -11.27 -1.79
CA LYS A 48 -4.71 -10.98 -3.23
C LYS A 48 -6.16 -10.93 -3.70
N LEU A 49 -6.60 -9.79 -4.21
CA LEU A 49 -7.98 -9.52 -4.63
C LEU A 49 -8.03 -9.44 -6.16
N THR A 50 -8.57 -10.46 -6.83
CA THR A 50 -8.48 -10.61 -8.31
C THR A 50 -9.78 -10.31 -9.06
N GLU A 51 -10.88 -10.04 -8.35
CA GLU A 51 -12.21 -9.88 -8.94
C GLU A 51 -12.49 -8.46 -9.46
N ASP A 52 -11.56 -7.52 -9.26
CA ASP A 52 -11.70 -6.14 -9.74
C ASP A 52 -11.32 -6.05 -11.22
N ILE A 53 -12.24 -5.56 -12.07
CA ILE A 53 -12.04 -5.36 -13.51
C ILE A 53 -10.85 -4.42 -13.81
N ARG A 54 -10.49 -3.57 -12.86
CA ARG A 54 -9.37 -2.63 -12.98
C ARG A 54 -8.03 -3.28 -12.64
N GLY A 55 -8.01 -4.58 -12.33
CA GLY A 55 -6.81 -5.36 -12.08
C GLY A 55 -6.66 -5.83 -10.64
N THR A 56 -5.70 -6.73 -10.43
CA THR A 56 -5.44 -7.33 -9.10
C THR A 56 -5.02 -6.28 -8.09
N ARG A 57 -5.68 -6.26 -6.93
CA ARG A 57 -5.29 -5.48 -5.76
C ARG A 57 -4.60 -6.37 -4.72
N TYR A 58 -3.67 -5.80 -3.98
CA TYR A 58 -2.94 -6.45 -2.91
C TYR A 58 -3.20 -5.71 -1.61
N ARG A 59 -3.63 -6.44 -0.59
CA ARG A 59 -3.69 -5.92 0.78
C ARG A 59 -2.45 -6.38 1.53
N ILE A 60 -1.71 -5.42 2.06
CA ILE A 60 -0.50 -5.62 2.82
C ILE A 60 -0.83 -5.34 4.28
N GLU A 61 -0.48 -6.29 5.13
CA GLU A 61 -0.55 -6.19 6.58
C GLU A 61 0.84 -5.82 7.09
N GLY A 62 0.92 -4.75 7.88
CA GLY A 62 2.13 -4.23 8.48
C GLY A 62 1.82 -3.26 9.61
N PHE A 63 2.82 -2.48 9.98
CA PHE A 63 2.72 -1.51 11.08
C PHE A 63 3.16 -0.13 10.60
N SER A 64 2.51 0.92 11.10
CA SER A 64 2.99 2.29 11.04
C SER A 64 4.34 2.45 11.77
N GLU A 65 4.99 3.60 11.63
CA GLU A 65 6.25 3.91 12.32
C GLU A 65 6.06 3.92 13.85
N ASP A 66 4.89 4.33 14.34
CA ASP A 66 4.54 4.30 15.76
C ASP A 66 4.02 2.94 16.25
N GLY A 67 4.02 1.91 15.39
CA GLY A 67 3.71 0.53 15.76
C GLY A 67 2.22 0.18 15.79
N ARG A 68 1.33 1.06 15.31
CA ARG A 68 -0.08 0.72 15.11
C ARG A 68 -0.21 -0.25 13.93
N PRO A 69 -1.05 -1.30 14.04
CA PRO A 69 -1.32 -2.17 12.90
C PRO A 69 -2.10 -1.40 11.84
N ILE A 70 -1.64 -1.47 10.58
CA ILE A 70 -2.30 -0.82 9.45
C ILE A 70 -2.43 -1.77 8.27
N HIS A 71 -3.43 -1.52 7.43
CA HIS A 71 -3.57 -2.15 6.13
C HIS A 71 -3.28 -1.15 5.01
N VAL A 72 -2.42 -1.55 4.08
CA VAL A 72 -2.16 -0.81 2.85
C VAL A 72 -2.74 -1.60 1.68
N VAL A 73 -3.64 -0.98 0.90
CA VAL A 73 -4.21 -1.60 -0.31
C VAL A 73 -3.63 -0.93 -1.54
N CYS A 74 -2.99 -1.71 -2.41
CA CYS A 74 -2.34 -1.19 -3.61
C CYS A 74 -2.60 -2.05 -4.86
N ARG A 75 -2.30 -1.48 -6.03
CA ARG A 75 -2.29 -2.21 -7.31
C ARG A 75 -1.27 -1.62 -8.28
N PHE A 76 -0.86 -2.42 -9.26
CA PHE A 76 -0.12 -1.91 -10.42
C PHE A 76 -1.08 -1.39 -11.49
N LYS A 77 -0.75 -0.26 -12.09
CA LYS A 77 -1.32 0.20 -13.36
C LYS A 77 -0.67 -0.53 -14.55
N GLU A 78 -1.23 -0.33 -15.74
CA GLU A 78 -0.73 -0.89 -17.00
C GLU A 78 0.72 -0.48 -17.31
N ASP A 79 1.13 0.73 -16.91
CA ASP A 79 2.49 1.27 -17.03
C ASP A 79 3.44 0.80 -15.92
N ALA A 80 3.03 -0.17 -15.12
CA ALA A 80 3.74 -0.67 -13.94
C ALA A 80 3.96 0.36 -12.81
N CYS A 81 3.30 1.53 -12.85
CA CYS A 81 3.23 2.43 -11.70
C CYS A 81 2.43 1.79 -10.56
N LEU A 82 2.90 1.95 -9.32
CA LEU A 82 2.17 1.49 -8.15
C LEU A 82 1.17 2.57 -7.69
N ILE A 83 -0.06 2.18 -7.39
CA ILE A 83 -1.05 3.07 -6.77
C ILE A 83 -1.42 2.51 -5.41
N ILE A 84 -1.33 3.35 -4.39
CA ILE A 84 -1.92 3.14 -3.08
C ILE A 84 -3.36 3.63 -3.16
N ILE A 85 -4.30 2.69 -3.04
CA ILE A 85 -5.74 2.91 -3.21
C ILE A 85 -6.35 3.44 -1.91
N THR A 86 -6.01 2.82 -0.79
CA THR A 86 -6.46 3.20 0.56
C THR A 86 -5.45 2.67 1.58
N VAL A 87 -5.36 3.34 2.73
CA VAL A 87 -4.57 2.96 3.89
C VAL A 87 -5.38 3.31 5.13
N TYR A 88 -5.46 2.39 6.09
CA TYR A 88 -6.21 2.59 7.33
C TYR A 88 -5.58 1.83 8.49
N ALA A 89 -5.74 2.36 9.70
CA ALA A 89 -5.37 1.70 10.96
C ALA A 89 -6.43 0.66 11.37
N LEU A 90 -6.04 -0.33 12.18
CA LEU A 90 -6.91 -1.40 12.69
C LEU A 90 -7.35 -1.18 14.15
#